data_AF-A0A9D8BP41-F1
#
_entry.id   AF-A0A9D8BP41-F1
#
_cell.length_a   1.000
_cell.length_b   1.000
_cell.length_c   1.000
_cell.angle_alpha   90.00
_cell.angle_beta   90.00
_cell.angle_gamma   90.00
#
_symmetry.space_group_name_H-M   'P 1'
#
loop_
_entity.id
_entity.type
_entity.pdbx_description
1 polymer ?
#
loop_
_entity_poly.entity_id
_entity_poly.type
_entity_poly.pdbx_seq_one_letter_code
_entity_poly.pdbx_strand_id
1 'polypeptide(L)'
;EARTGRMRWRYSTRGSVVASAAIVPHLGNTKAGAASGEFDVIVPSDDDVLHRIAGHSGRGLWQFSPGPFLWAYRGLGETIWESPAAVRIGNVEMLIVPFYDGRVHGYRLDRRDEWLPQLSSPAYGRTMLARIAASMIATLALGLIFVWQRRRSAAASESLTSLHRSI
;
A
#
# COMPACT_ATOMS: atom_id res chain seq x y z
N GLU A 1 -1.80 22.90 -18.39
CA GLU A 1 -2.54 23.14 -19.64
C GLU A 1 -1.68 22.64 -20.78
N ALA A 2 -2.06 21.51 -21.38
CA ALA A 2 -1.20 20.80 -22.34
C ALA A 2 -0.81 21.66 -23.56
N ARG A 3 -1.72 22.54 -24.01
CA ARG A 3 -1.47 23.44 -25.15
C ARG A 3 -0.39 24.48 -24.89
N THR A 4 -0.22 24.92 -23.64
CA THR A 4 0.67 26.02 -23.27
C THR A 4 1.82 25.58 -22.38
N GLY A 5 1.82 24.34 -21.89
CA GLY A 5 2.77 23.83 -20.90
C GLY A 5 2.61 24.43 -19.50
N ARG A 6 1.69 25.38 -19.27
CA ARG A 6 1.54 26.04 -17.97
C ARG A 6 0.91 25.10 -16.94
N MET A 7 1.54 24.94 -15.78
CA MET A 7 0.94 24.19 -14.66
C MET A 7 -0.35 24.88 -14.21
N ARG A 8 -1.46 24.12 -14.10
CA ARG A 8 -2.74 24.66 -13.61
C ARG A 8 -2.84 24.61 -12.09
N TRP A 9 -2.44 23.49 -11.51
CA TRP A 9 -2.41 23.26 -10.08
C TRP A 9 -1.44 22.11 -9.80
N ARG A 10 -1.11 21.93 -8.52
CA ARG A 10 -0.35 20.80 -7.99
C ARG A 10 -1.07 20.28 -6.75
N TYR A 11 -1.11 18.96 -6.60
CA TYR A 11 -1.61 18.29 -5.42
C TYR A 11 -0.51 17.40 -4.84
N SER A 12 -0.36 17.38 -3.52
CA SER A 12 0.64 16.57 -2.83
C SER A 12 -0.02 15.40 -2.13
N THR A 13 0.40 14.19 -2.47
CA THR A 13 0.16 12.95 -1.74
C THR A 13 1.20 12.80 -0.61
N ARG A 14 0.97 11.91 0.36
CA ARG A 14 2.00 11.58 1.37
C ARG A 14 3.03 10.58 0.83
N GLY A 15 2.71 9.96 -0.29
CA GLY A 15 3.51 8.96 -0.99
C GLY A 15 3.80 9.33 -2.45
N SER A 16 4.46 8.43 -3.17
CA SER A 16 4.66 8.53 -4.62
C SER A 16 3.35 8.24 -5.36
N VAL A 17 3.18 8.82 -6.55
CA VAL A 17 2.13 8.42 -7.50
C VAL A 17 2.67 7.24 -8.30
N VAL A 18 2.08 6.06 -8.10
CA VAL A 18 2.61 4.78 -8.61
C VAL A 18 1.93 4.29 -9.89
N ALA A 19 0.76 4.81 -10.22
CA ALA A 19 -0.01 4.41 -11.39
C ALA A 19 -0.67 5.62 -12.07
N SER A 20 -1.25 5.40 -13.24
CA SER A 20 -1.89 6.49 -14.00
C SER A 20 -3.16 6.98 -13.29
N ALA A 21 -3.44 8.27 -13.43
CA ALA A 21 -4.66 8.86 -12.91
C ALA A 21 -5.87 8.55 -13.80
N ALA A 22 -7.07 8.45 -13.21
CA ALA A 22 -8.33 8.42 -13.94
C ALA A 22 -9.01 9.80 -13.92
N ILE A 23 -9.58 10.19 -15.06
CA ILE A 23 -10.42 11.39 -15.18
C ILE A 23 -11.89 10.95 -15.11
N VAL A 24 -12.62 11.47 -14.14
CA VAL A 24 -14.05 11.21 -13.96
C VAL A 24 -14.84 12.47 -14.36
N PRO A 25 -15.49 12.51 -15.53
CA PRO A 25 -16.39 13.60 -15.88
C PRO A 25 -17.68 13.50 -15.05
N HIS A 26 -18.14 14.61 -14.48
CA HIS A 26 -19.48 14.68 -13.87
C HIS A 26 -20.50 14.93 -14.98
N LEU A 27 -21.42 13.98 -15.22
CA LEU A 27 -22.45 14.12 -16.25
C LEU A 27 -23.82 14.56 -15.69
N GLY A 28 -23.86 15.02 -14.44
CA GLY A 28 -25.07 15.49 -13.78
C GLY A 28 -25.41 16.95 -14.10
N ASN A 29 -26.45 17.14 -14.94
CA ASN A 29 -27.21 18.38 -15.23
C ASN A 29 -26.92 19.17 -16.52
N THR A 30 -25.98 18.78 -17.37
CA THR A 30 -25.74 19.55 -18.59
C THR A 30 -26.78 19.17 -19.64
N LYS A 31 -27.75 20.08 -19.88
CA LYS A 31 -28.42 20.15 -21.18
C LYS A 31 -27.33 20.04 -22.25
N ALA A 32 -27.55 19.16 -23.24
CA ALA A 32 -26.64 18.93 -24.35
C ALA A 32 -26.14 20.28 -24.90
N GLY A 33 -24.88 20.64 -24.61
CA GLY A 33 -24.28 21.92 -25.00
C GLY A 33 -23.62 22.73 -23.89
N ALA A 34 -23.84 22.44 -22.60
CA ALA A 34 -23.11 23.11 -21.52
C ALA A 34 -21.77 22.42 -21.22
N ALA A 35 -20.69 22.94 -21.79
CA ALA A 35 -19.31 22.55 -21.49
C ALA A 35 -18.83 23.09 -20.13
N SER A 36 -19.67 23.09 -19.10
CA SER A 36 -19.18 23.23 -17.72
C SER A 36 -18.60 21.88 -17.31
N GLY A 37 -17.47 21.54 -17.95
CA GLY A 37 -16.73 20.29 -17.80
C GLY A 37 -16.09 20.20 -16.43
N GLU A 38 -16.91 20.05 -15.40
CA GLU A 38 -16.45 19.60 -14.10
C GLU A 38 -16.05 18.13 -14.24
N PHE A 39 -14.81 17.87 -13.85
CA PHE A 39 -14.26 16.53 -13.76
C PHE A 39 -13.44 16.45 -12.48
N ASP A 40 -13.30 15.24 -11.98
CA ASP A 40 -12.36 14.93 -10.93
C ASP A 40 -11.23 14.08 -11.46
N VAL A 41 -10.10 14.15 -10.76
CA VAL A 41 -8.92 13.34 -11.00
C VAL A 41 -8.80 12.37 -9.84
N ILE A 42 -8.77 11.07 -10.14
CA ILE A 42 -8.51 10.01 -9.17
C ILE A 42 -7.08 9.54 -9.34
N VAL A 43 -6.30 9.57 -8.26
CA VAL A 43 -4.88 9.22 -8.25
C VAL A 43 -4.60 8.18 -7.16
N PRO A 44 -4.07 7.00 -7.51
CA PRO A 44 -3.53 6.07 -6.52
C PRO A 44 -2.13 6.51 -6.08
N SER A 45 -1.83 6.39 -4.77
CA SER A 45 -0.52 6.72 -4.21
C SER A 45 -0.04 5.65 -3.24
N ASP A 46 1.29 5.48 -3.13
CA ASP A 46 1.94 4.53 -2.20
C ASP A 46 1.79 4.87 -0.71
N ASP A 47 1.02 5.91 -0.37
CA ASP A 47 0.53 6.18 0.98
C ASP A 47 -0.74 5.38 1.34
N ASP A 48 -1.00 4.30 0.60
CA ASP A 48 -2.13 3.38 0.78
C ASP A 48 -3.51 4.02 0.48
N VAL A 49 -3.56 5.07 -0.36
CA VAL A 49 -4.77 5.88 -0.59
C VAL A 49 -5.07 6.14 -2.07
N LEU A 50 -6.36 6.05 -2.41
CA LEU A 50 -6.97 6.68 -3.59
C LEU A 50 -7.36 8.12 -3.26
N HIS A 51 -6.75 9.07 -3.96
CA HIS A 51 -7.04 10.50 -3.84
C HIS A 51 -8.02 10.94 -4.91
N ARG A 52 -9.13 11.57 -4.50
CA ARG A 52 -9.98 12.32 -5.42
C ARG A 52 -9.67 13.80 -5.33
N ILE A 53 -9.42 14.41 -6.47
CA ILE A 53 -8.97 15.79 -6.61
C ILE A 53 -9.90 16.51 -7.58
N ALA A 54 -10.36 17.71 -7.21
CA ALA A 54 -11.16 18.54 -8.10
C ALA A 54 -10.32 18.98 -9.31
N GLY A 55 -10.77 18.66 -10.52
CA GLY A 55 -9.99 18.89 -11.75
C GLY A 55 -9.74 20.35 -12.09
N HIS A 56 -10.62 21.25 -11.63
CA HIS A 56 -10.47 22.70 -11.86
C HIS A 56 -9.42 23.34 -10.93
N SER A 57 -9.43 23.00 -9.63
CA SER A 57 -8.67 23.71 -8.60
C SER A 57 -7.49 22.92 -8.03
N GLY A 58 -7.45 21.61 -8.24
CA GLY A 58 -6.48 20.74 -7.58
C GLY A 58 -6.80 20.50 -6.10
N ARG A 59 -7.97 20.94 -5.61
CA ARG A 59 -8.39 20.72 -4.21
C ARG A 59 -8.71 19.24 -3.97
N GLY A 60 -8.14 18.65 -2.92
CA GLY A 60 -8.54 17.32 -2.47
C GLY A 60 -10.01 17.29 -2.03
N LEU A 61 -10.78 16.35 -2.55
CA LEU A 61 -12.20 16.17 -2.26
C LEU A 61 -12.43 15.04 -1.27
N TRP A 62 -11.81 13.89 -1.49
CA TRP A 62 -11.83 12.77 -0.54
C TRP A 62 -10.59 11.87 -0.69
N GLN A 63 -10.41 11.01 0.31
CA GLN A 63 -9.39 9.97 0.35
C GLN A 63 -10.05 8.64 0.77
N PHE A 64 -9.69 7.55 0.11
CA PHE A 64 -10.14 6.20 0.44
C PHE A 64 -8.91 5.30 0.59
N SER A 65 -8.82 4.54 1.68
CA SER A 65 -7.72 3.59 1.90
C SER A 65 -8.19 2.19 1.54
N PRO A 66 -7.84 1.68 0.35
CA PRO A 66 -8.19 0.32 -0.07
C PRO A 66 -7.42 -0.77 0.68
N GLY A 67 -6.32 -0.40 1.34
CA GLY A 67 -5.41 -1.32 2.02
C GLY A 67 -3.95 -1.07 1.63
N PRO A 68 -3.01 -1.71 2.34
CA PRO A 68 -1.60 -1.36 2.28
C PRO A 68 -0.87 -1.88 1.03
N PHE A 69 0.10 -1.13 0.52
CA PHE A 69 0.90 -1.46 -0.65
C PHE A 69 1.63 -2.82 -0.55
N LEU A 70 1.60 -3.59 -1.64
CA LEU A 70 2.39 -4.80 -1.82
C LEU A 70 3.77 -4.45 -2.36
N TRP A 71 4.81 -4.75 -1.59
CA TRP A 71 6.18 -4.85 -2.12
C TRP A 71 6.49 -6.31 -2.43
N ALA A 72 7.52 -6.56 -3.26
CA ALA A 72 7.93 -7.86 -3.83
C ALA A 72 8.16 -9.02 -2.83
N TYR A 73 8.00 -8.79 -1.53
CA TYR A 73 8.09 -9.78 -0.45
C TYR A 73 6.77 -9.98 0.34
N ARG A 74 5.62 -9.46 -0.14
CA ARG A 74 4.29 -9.68 0.44
C ARG A 74 3.43 -10.69 -0.36
N GLY A 75 2.53 -11.39 0.33
CA GLY A 75 1.47 -12.22 -0.29
C GLY A 75 0.26 -11.40 -0.74
N LEU A 76 -0.61 -11.98 -1.56
CA LEU A 76 -1.85 -11.38 -2.12
C LEU A 76 -2.64 -10.57 -1.08
N GLY A 77 -3.20 -9.42 -1.49
CA GLY A 77 -4.16 -8.69 -0.65
C GLY A 77 -4.24 -7.17 -0.88
N GLU A 78 -5.49 -6.70 -1.00
CA GLU A 78 -6.03 -5.36 -0.73
C GLU A 78 -5.20 -4.13 -1.18
N THR A 79 -4.66 -4.10 -2.40
CA THR A 79 -3.93 -2.90 -2.87
C THR A 79 -4.15 -2.52 -4.33
N ILE A 80 -3.88 -1.24 -4.62
CA ILE A 80 -4.12 -0.52 -5.86
C ILE A 80 -2.80 -0.10 -6.53
N TRP A 81 -2.04 -1.05 -7.05
CA TRP A 81 -0.92 -0.71 -7.95
C TRP A 81 -1.36 -0.47 -9.39
N GLU A 82 -2.62 -0.78 -9.69
CA GLU A 82 -3.14 -0.67 -11.03
C GLU A 82 -3.86 0.66 -11.25
N SER A 83 -3.80 1.11 -12.50
CA SER A 83 -4.46 2.34 -12.90
C SER A 83 -5.98 2.14 -12.81
N PRO A 84 -6.72 3.00 -12.09
CA PRO A 84 -8.16 2.93 -12.06
C PRO A 84 -8.76 3.31 -13.42
N ALA A 85 -9.97 2.84 -13.69
CA ALA A 85 -10.76 3.22 -14.85
C ALA A 85 -12.07 3.85 -14.40
N ALA A 86 -12.38 5.04 -14.93
CA ALA A 86 -13.68 5.66 -14.76
C ALA A 86 -14.62 5.16 -15.86
N VAL A 87 -15.80 4.68 -15.48
CA VAL A 87 -16.80 4.18 -16.43
C VAL A 87 -18.19 4.61 -15.98
N ARG A 88 -19.10 4.77 -16.94
CA ARG A 88 -20.53 4.94 -16.65
C ARG A 88 -21.28 3.69 -17.07
N ILE A 89 -21.95 3.05 -16.13
CA ILE A 89 -22.82 1.89 -16.38
C ILE A 89 -24.26 2.35 -16.14
N GLY A 90 -25.04 2.50 -17.22
CA GLY A 90 -26.37 3.11 -17.16
C GLY A 90 -26.29 4.58 -16.72
N ASN A 91 -26.97 4.93 -15.62
CA ASN A 91 -26.94 6.27 -15.02
C ASN A 91 -26.03 6.35 -13.78
N VAL A 92 -25.07 5.42 -13.65
CA VAL A 92 -24.20 5.33 -12.49
C VAL A 92 -22.76 5.53 -12.92
N GLU A 93 -22.13 6.55 -12.35
CA GLU A 93 -20.69 6.77 -12.47
C GLU A 93 -19.97 5.79 -11.52
N MET A 94 -19.07 5.01 -12.09
CA MET A 94 -18.30 4.01 -11.38
C MET A 94 -16.80 4.22 -11.57
N LEU A 95 -16.07 3.91 -10.52
CA LEU A 95 -14.63 3.70 -10.56
C LEU A 95 -14.40 2.18 -10.54
N ILE A 96 -13.65 1.66 -11.51
CA ILE A 96 -13.22 0.27 -11.57
C ILE A 96 -11.75 0.24 -11.20
N VAL A 97 -11.40 -0.55 -10.21
CA VAL A 97 -10.04 -0.60 -9.66
C VAL A 97 -9.63 -2.06 -9.51
N PRO A 98 -8.62 -2.53 -10.26
CA PRO A 98 -8.06 -3.86 -10.06
C PRO A 98 -7.24 -3.91 -8.77
N PHE A 99 -7.37 -5.00 -8.01
CA PHE A 99 -6.64 -5.22 -6.78
C PHE A 99 -5.80 -6.48 -6.84
N TYR A 100 -4.69 -6.48 -6.10
CA TYR A 100 -3.82 -7.65 -5.95
C TYR A 100 -4.37 -8.72 -4.98
N ASP A 101 -5.64 -8.63 -4.59
CA ASP A 101 -6.38 -9.73 -3.97
C ASP A 101 -6.95 -10.71 -5.03
N GLY A 102 -6.66 -10.47 -6.31
CA GLY A 102 -7.17 -11.25 -7.43
C GLY A 102 -8.59 -10.85 -7.84
N ARG A 103 -9.09 -9.71 -7.38
CA ARG A 103 -10.45 -9.21 -7.66
C ARG A 103 -10.39 -7.84 -8.34
N VAL A 104 -11.48 -7.51 -9.02
CA VAL A 104 -11.73 -6.18 -9.56
C VAL A 104 -12.83 -5.54 -8.73
N HIS A 105 -12.55 -4.37 -8.17
CA HIS A 105 -13.46 -3.65 -7.30
C HIS A 105 -14.18 -2.56 -8.09
N GLY A 106 -15.50 -2.50 -7.91
CA GLY A 106 -16.39 -1.57 -8.60
C GLY A 106 -17.05 -0.65 -7.59
N TYR A 107 -16.95 0.64 -7.85
CA TYR A 107 -17.17 1.64 -6.83
C TYR A 107 -18.07 2.75 -7.33
N ARG A 108 -19.17 3.00 -6.64
CA ARG A 108 -20.15 4.01 -6.99
C ARG A 108 -19.70 5.41 -6.55
N LEU A 109 -19.58 6.34 -7.50
CA LEU A 109 -19.11 7.70 -7.22
C LEU A 109 -20.24 8.67 -6.77
N ASP A 110 -21.49 8.25 -6.92
CA ASP A 110 -22.68 8.96 -6.45
C ASP A 110 -22.96 8.75 -4.96
N ARG A 111 -22.46 7.66 -4.36
CA ARG A 111 -22.64 7.33 -2.94
C ARG A 111 -21.46 7.71 -2.07
N ARG A 112 -21.16 9.01 -2.00
CA ARG A 112 -19.91 9.56 -1.42
C ARG A 112 -19.74 9.30 0.08
N ASP A 113 -20.83 9.05 0.80
CA ASP A 113 -20.83 8.90 2.26
C ASP A 113 -20.46 7.48 2.72
N GLU A 114 -20.48 6.50 1.83
CA GLU A 114 -20.11 5.10 2.12
C GLU A 114 -18.58 4.88 2.16
N TRP A 115 -17.81 5.90 1.78
CA TRP A 115 -16.36 5.84 1.54
C TRP A 115 -15.52 6.39 2.69
N LEU A 116 -16.06 6.34 3.90
CA LEU A 116 -15.36 6.82 5.09
C LEU A 116 -14.05 6.05 5.29
N PRO A 117 -13.01 6.72 5.83
CA PRO A 117 -11.68 6.15 5.94
C PRO A 117 -11.74 4.93 6.87
N GLN A 118 -11.51 3.74 6.32
CA GLN A 118 -10.87 2.72 7.13
C GLN A 118 -9.46 3.23 7.39
N LEU A 119 -9.24 3.71 8.63
CA LEU A 119 -7.93 4.04 9.15
C LEU A 119 -6.98 2.91 8.78
N SER A 120 -5.95 3.24 8.01
CA SER A 120 -4.88 2.34 7.61
C SER A 120 -4.51 1.47 8.81
N SER A 121 -4.73 0.16 8.70
CA SER A 121 -4.52 -0.74 9.82
C SER A 121 -3.03 -0.66 10.21
N PRO A 122 -2.67 -0.15 11.42
CA PRO A 122 -1.28 -0.12 11.88
C PRO A 122 -0.75 -1.54 12.18
N ALA A 123 -1.56 -2.58 11.94
CA ALA A 123 -1.24 -3.97 12.21
C ALA A 123 0.03 -4.43 11.49
N TYR A 124 0.28 -4.02 10.23
CA TYR A 124 1.46 -4.53 9.53
C TYR A 124 2.77 -4.02 10.12
N GLY A 125 2.91 -2.71 10.39
CA GLY A 125 4.13 -2.15 11.01
C GLY A 125 4.46 -2.85 12.34
N ARG A 126 3.44 -3.13 13.15
CA ARG A 126 3.59 -3.89 14.41
C ARG A 126 3.98 -5.35 14.16
N THR A 127 3.35 -6.03 13.21
CA THR A 127 3.68 -7.44 12.88
C THR A 127 5.06 -7.60 12.23
N MET A 128 5.49 -6.64 11.40
CA MET A 128 6.81 -6.64 10.78
C MET A 128 7.90 -6.41 11.84
N LEU A 129 7.74 -5.41 12.71
CA LEU A 129 8.65 -5.20 13.83
C LEU A 129 8.70 -6.42 14.75
N ALA A 130 7.56 -7.07 15.01
CA ALA A 130 7.52 -8.30 15.79
C ALA A 130 8.29 -9.45 15.11
N ARG A 131 8.17 -9.61 13.78
CA ARG A 131 8.92 -10.64 13.02
C ARG A 131 10.42 -10.37 12.99
N ILE A 132 10.82 -9.10 12.79
CA ILE A 132 12.24 -8.69 12.84
C ILE A 132 12.80 -8.98 14.23
N ALA A 133 12.10 -8.55 15.28
CA ALA A 133 12.51 -8.81 16.66
C ALA A 133 12.62 -10.32 16.94
N ALA A 134 11.63 -11.12 16.53
CA ALA A 134 11.66 -12.57 16.69
C ALA A 134 12.86 -13.21 15.96
N SER A 135 13.17 -12.77 14.74
CA SER A 135 14.33 -13.25 13.97
C SER A 135 15.66 -12.88 14.63
N MET A 136 15.77 -11.67 15.20
CA MET A 136 16.97 -11.25 15.92
C MET A 136 17.18 -12.08 17.18
N ILE A 137 16.11 -12.33 17.93
CA ILE A 137 16.14 -13.17 19.14
C ILE A 137 16.54 -14.60 18.80
N ALA A 138 15.95 -15.19 17.75
CA ALA A 138 16.28 -16.55 17.31
C ALA A 138 17.76 -16.68 16.91
N THR A 139 18.27 -15.70 16.15
CA THR A 139 19.68 -15.67 15.74
C THR A 139 20.62 -15.58 16.94
N LEU A 140 20.30 -14.73 17.91
CA LEU A 140 21.07 -14.61 19.16
C LEU A 140 21.05 -15.92 19.96
N ALA A 141 19.89 -16.56 20.10
CA ALA A 141 19.75 -17.82 20.81
C ALA A 141 20.57 -18.94 20.17
N LEU A 142 20.53 -19.07 18.84
CA LEU A 142 21.36 -20.03 18.09
C LEU A 142 22.86 -19.76 18.29
N GLY A 143 23.28 -18.50 18.25
CA GLY A 143 24.67 -18.12 18.53
C GLY A 143 25.12 -18.51 19.93
N LEU A 144 24.28 -18.28 20.94
CA LEU A 144 24.56 -18.67 22.33
C LEU A 144 24.64 -20.19 22.50
N ILE A 145 23.71 -20.93 21.90
CA ILE A 145 23.72 -22.41 21.92
C ILE A 145 25.01 -22.93 21.28
N PHE A 146 25.42 -22.37 20.14
CA PHE A 146 26.64 -22.77 19.45
C PHE A 146 27.90 -22.52 20.30
N VAL A 147 28.00 -21.34 20.92
CA VAL A 147 29.11 -21.01 21.84
C VAL A 147 29.13 -21.95 23.05
N TRP A 148 27.97 -22.23 23.62
CA TRP A 148 27.85 -23.15 24.77
C TRP A 148 28.27 -24.57 24.40
N GLN A 149 27.80 -25.11 23.27
CA GLN A 149 28.18 -26.43 22.78
C GLN A 149 29.69 -26.53 22.54
N ARG A 150 30.29 -25.51 21.90
CA ARG A 150 31.74 -25.48 21.65
C ARG A 150 32.56 -25.52 22.93
N ARG A 151 32.16 -24.74 23.95
CA ARG A 151 32.82 -24.76 25.27
C ARG A 151 32.72 -26.12 25.94
N ARG A 152 31.56 -26.78 25.86
CA ARG A 152 31.34 -28.09 26.46
C ARG A 152 32.18 -29.18 25.78
N SER A 153 32.29 -29.15 24.45
CA SER A 153 33.14 -30.07 23.70
C SER A 153 34.63 -29.88 24.01
N ALA A 154 35.09 -28.63 24.16
CA ALA A 154 36.47 -28.33 24.55
C ALA A 154 36.80 -28.88 25.96
N ALA A 155 35.91 -28.64 26.94
CA ALA A 155 36.07 -29.17 28.29
C ALA A 155 36.06 -30.71 28.34
N ALA A 156 35.22 -31.36 27.51
CA ALA A 156 35.21 -32.82 27.41
C ALA A 156 36.52 -33.37 26.81
N SER A 157 37.10 -32.71 25.80
CA SER A 157 38.38 -33.13 25.21
C SER A 157 39.58 -32.98 26.16
N GLU A 158 39.59 -31.95 27.01
CA GLU A 158 40.64 -31.76 28.04
C GLU A 158 40.55 -32.84 29.14
N SER A 159 39.34 -33.26 29.52
CA SER A 159 39.14 -34.32 30.52
C SER A 159 39.61 -35.70 30.04
N LEU A 160 39.49 -36.00 28.74
CA LEU A 160 39.95 -37.26 28.16
C LEU A 160 41.47 -37.31 27.98
N THR A 161 42.10 -36.16 27.71
CA THR A 161 43.57 -36.06 27.58
C THR A 161 44.28 -36.10 28.93
N SER A 162 43.67 -35.61 30.00
CA SER A 162 44.23 -35.72 31.36
C SER A 162 44.18 -37.16 31.90
N LEU A 163 43.08 -37.89 31.64
CA LEU A 163 42.94 -39.30 32.05
C LEU A 163 43.96 -40.23 31.39
N HIS A 164 44.33 -39.94 30.13
CA HIS A 164 45.30 -40.76 29.38
C HIS A 164 46.77 -40.47 29.76
N ARG A 165 47.06 -39.38 30.48
CA ARG A 165 48.39 -39.07 31.04
C ARG A 165 48.62 -39.63 32.44
N SER A 166 47.56 -40.08 33.11
CA SER A 166 47.62 -40.65 34.47
C SER A 166 47.68 -42.19 34.51
N ILE A 167 47.77 -42.84 33.35
CA ILE A 167 48.02 -44.28 33.17
C ILE A 167 49.44 -44.43 32.59
#